data_AF-A0A1H4ZAJ1-F1
#
_entry.id   AF-A0A1H4ZAJ1-F1
#
_cell.length_a   1.000
_cell.length_b   1.000
_cell.length_c   1.000
_cell.angle_alpha   90.00
_cell.angle_beta   90.00
_cell.angle_gamma   90.00
#
_symmetry.space_group_name_H-M   'P 1'
#
loop_
_entity.id
_entity.type
_entity.pdbx_description
1 polymer ?
#
loop_
_entity_poly.entity_id
_entity_poly.type
_entity_poly.pdbx_seq_one_letter_code
_entity_poly.pdbx_strand_id
1 'polypeptide(L)'
;MIVVYTPAGGEPEHYDASTLRVSEASIVQRTVDMKWQEIASGLDRDDLDAMRGIIWVLKKRAQPSLRFGEFDPGVNEMTTVMDDREVDNYIDNAFRVAEAGDTAEEVADLLQSHLPDISMNPERTRARIAERLAGPKAEPETEPAPEETASSEDPSPSPTSSTPEASTSDSSPTSSTSRRRRSTS
;
A
#
# COMPACT_ATOMS: atom_id res chain seq x y z
N MET A 1 -2.54 3.70 -0.61
CA MET A 1 -3.52 4.77 -0.37
C MET A 1 -4.86 4.29 -0.88
N ILE A 2 -5.89 4.40 -0.05
CA ILE A 2 -7.26 4.02 -0.37
C ILE A 2 -8.06 5.31 -0.59
N VAL A 3 -8.81 5.39 -1.68
CA VAL A 3 -9.80 6.45 -1.88
C VAL A 3 -11.14 5.93 -1.40
N VAL A 4 -11.74 6.62 -0.42
CA VAL A 4 -13.07 6.33 0.09
C VAL A 4 -14.06 7.22 -0.64
N TYR A 5 -15.02 6.61 -1.33
CA TYR A 5 -16.13 7.30 -1.98
C TYR A 5 -17.42 6.98 -1.24
N THR A 6 -18.05 7.99 -0.65
CA THR A 6 -19.34 7.87 0.04
C THR A 6 -20.40 8.64 -0.75
N PRO A 7 -21.18 7.96 -1.62
CA PRO A 7 -22.28 8.61 -2.33
C PRO A 7 -23.29 9.22 -1.35
N ALA A 8 -23.96 10.31 -1.74
CA ALA A 8 -25.03 10.88 -0.93
C ALA A 8 -26.09 9.83 -0.50
N GLY A 9 -26.13 9.54 0.79
CA GLY A 9 -27.06 8.56 1.38
C GLY A 9 -26.74 7.09 1.07
N GLY A 10 -25.55 6.81 0.54
CA GLY A 10 -25.04 5.46 0.29
C GLY A 10 -24.01 5.01 1.33
N GLU A 11 -23.60 3.75 1.22
CA GLU A 11 -22.51 3.19 2.02
C GLU A 11 -21.13 3.60 1.46
N PRO A 12 -20.12 3.78 2.31
CA PRO A 12 -18.75 4.04 1.87
C PRO A 12 -18.19 2.91 0.99
N GLU A 13 -17.68 3.29 -0.17
CA GLU A 13 -16.99 2.41 -1.12
C GLU A 13 -15.48 2.65 -1.05
N HIS A 14 -14.68 1.59 -0.92
CA HIS A 14 -13.23 1.68 -0.77
C HIS A 14 -12.51 1.28 -2.05
N TYR A 15 -11.62 2.15 -2.53
CA TYR A 15 -10.89 1.97 -3.79
C TYR A 15 -9.39 2.03 -3.57
N ASP A 16 -8.71 0.89 -3.73
CA ASP A 16 -7.26 0.80 -3.60
C ASP A 16 -6.54 1.26 -4.88
N ALA A 17 -5.90 2.42 -4.80
CA ALA A 17 -5.13 3.00 -5.89
C ALA A 17 -3.89 2.16 -6.26
N SER A 18 -3.35 1.37 -5.33
CA SER A 18 -2.19 0.50 -5.60
C SER A 18 -2.52 -0.66 -6.55
N THR A 19 -3.81 -1.00 -6.70
CA THR A 19 -4.27 -2.06 -7.60
C THR A 19 -4.45 -1.60 -9.06
N LEU A 20 -4.16 -0.32 -9.35
CA LEU A 20 -4.23 0.22 -10.70
C LEU A 20 -3.21 -0.46 -11.62
N ARG A 21 -3.68 -0.88 -12.79
CA ARG A 21 -2.82 -1.34 -13.87
C ARG A 21 -2.22 -0.14 -14.59
N VAL A 22 -1.04 -0.31 -15.19
CA VAL A 22 -0.36 0.73 -15.99
C VAL A 22 -1.26 1.31 -17.08
N SER A 23 -2.09 0.47 -17.72
CA SER A 23 -3.06 0.90 -18.72
C SER A 23 -4.15 1.80 -18.14
N GLU A 24 -4.61 1.51 -16.92
CA GLU A 24 -5.63 2.29 -16.22
C GLU A 24 -5.05 3.62 -15.75
N ALA A 25 -3.86 3.61 -15.15
CA ALA A 25 -3.11 4.82 -14.80
C ALA A 25 -2.89 5.74 -16.03
N SER A 26 -2.61 5.15 -17.20
CA SER A 26 -2.48 5.89 -18.46
C SER A 26 -3.80 6.48 -18.95
N ILE A 27 -4.93 5.86 -18.62
CA ILE A 27 -6.27 6.39 -18.92
C ILE A 27 -6.57 7.58 -18.01
N VAL A 28 -6.34 7.43 -16.69
CA VAL A 28 -6.55 8.51 -15.71
C VAL A 28 -5.79 9.76 -16.12
N GLN A 29 -4.49 9.66 -16.38
CA GLN A 29 -3.63 10.79 -16.81
C GLN A 29 -4.21 11.57 -17.99
N ARG A 30 -4.74 10.87 -19.00
CA ARG A 30 -5.34 11.51 -20.18
C ARG A 30 -6.73 12.09 -19.91
N THR A 31 -7.44 11.54 -18.94
CA THR A 31 -8.81 11.98 -18.61
C THR A 31 -8.80 13.25 -17.76
N VAL A 32 -7.88 13.35 -16.79
CA VAL A 32 -7.78 14.52 -15.89
C VAL A 32 -6.70 15.52 -16.31
N ASP A 33 -5.98 15.23 -17.41
CA ASP A 33 -4.89 16.06 -17.94
C ASP A 33 -3.77 16.36 -16.93
N MET A 34 -3.38 15.33 -16.17
CA MET A 34 -2.30 15.40 -15.17
C MET A 34 -1.28 14.29 -15.41
N LYS A 35 -0.03 14.52 -15.01
CA LYS A 35 1.00 13.47 -15.02
C LYS A 35 0.77 12.51 -13.87
N TRP A 36 1.20 11.25 -14.02
CA TRP A 36 1.06 10.25 -12.96
C TRP A 36 1.61 10.69 -11.61
N GLN A 37 2.77 11.36 -11.59
CA GLN A 37 3.40 11.84 -10.36
C GLN A 37 2.54 12.89 -9.65
N GLU A 38 1.86 13.75 -10.42
CA GLU A 38 0.94 14.77 -9.90
C GLU A 38 -0.33 14.10 -9.34
N ILE A 39 -0.87 13.09 -10.02
CA ILE A 39 -2.02 12.30 -9.55
C ILE A 39 -1.67 11.58 -8.24
N ALA A 40 -0.53 10.89 -8.20
CA ALA A 40 -0.10 10.15 -7.01
C ALA A 40 0.09 11.08 -5.81
N SER A 41 0.78 12.21 -6.01
CA SER A 41 0.97 13.23 -4.95
C SER A 41 -0.34 13.96 -4.60
N GLY A 42 -1.30 13.98 -5.52
CA GLY A 42 -2.62 14.56 -5.31
C GLY A 42 -3.46 13.74 -4.34
N LEU A 43 -3.26 12.41 -4.29
CA LEU A 43 -3.95 11.56 -3.32
C LEU A 43 -3.59 11.93 -1.89
N ASP A 44 -2.33 12.27 -1.61
CA ASP A 44 -1.90 12.70 -0.28
C ASP A 44 -2.53 14.04 0.18
N ARG A 45 -3.19 14.76 -0.73
CA ARG A 45 -3.77 16.10 -0.52
C ARG A 45 -5.26 16.17 -0.82
N ASP A 46 -5.92 15.02 -0.98
CA ASP A 46 -7.32 14.93 -1.40
C ASP A 46 -7.63 15.74 -2.67
N ASP A 47 -6.75 15.68 -3.67
CA ASP A 47 -7.01 16.29 -4.97
C ASP A 47 -8.21 15.63 -5.66
N LEU A 48 -9.26 16.41 -5.87
CA LEU A 48 -10.56 15.91 -6.34
C LEU A 48 -10.47 15.26 -7.72
N ASP A 49 -9.67 15.83 -8.63
CA ASP A 49 -9.52 15.30 -9.99
C ASP A 49 -8.74 13.99 -9.97
N ALA A 50 -7.66 13.91 -9.19
CA ALA A 50 -6.91 12.69 -8.97
C ALA A 50 -7.79 11.58 -8.39
N MET A 51 -8.51 11.85 -7.29
CA MET A 51 -9.40 10.88 -6.65
C MET A 51 -10.52 10.43 -7.60
N ARG A 52 -11.21 11.38 -8.23
CA ARG A 52 -12.30 11.11 -9.18
C ARG A 52 -11.83 10.24 -10.34
N GLY A 53 -10.68 10.56 -10.92
CA GLY A 53 -10.10 9.83 -12.03
C GLY A 53 -9.81 8.36 -11.68
N ILE A 54 -9.24 8.13 -10.49
CA ILE A 54 -8.95 6.77 -9.99
C ILE A 54 -10.22 5.98 -9.72
N ILE A 55 -11.18 6.54 -8.97
CA ILE A 55 -12.44 5.84 -8.67
C ILE A 55 -13.17 5.51 -9.97
N TRP A 56 -13.25 6.45 -10.90
CA TRP A 56 -13.92 6.24 -12.18
C TRP A 56 -13.31 5.07 -12.95
N VAL A 57 -11.98 5.02 -13.11
CA VAL A 57 -11.35 3.95 -13.89
C VAL A 57 -11.51 2.59 -13.19
N LEU A 58 -11.53 2.54 -11.86
CA LEU A 58 -11.78 1.32 -11.10
C LEU A 58 -13.25 0.88 -11.20
N LYS A 59 -14.21 1.80 -11.08
CA LYS A 59 -15.65 1.51 -11.31
C LYS A 59 -15.91 0.96 -12.71
N LYS A 60 -15.14 1.39 -13.72
CA LYS A 60 -15.24 0.85 -15.09
C LYS A 60 -14.92 -0.63 -15.22
N ARG A 61 -14.24 -1.26 -14.25
CA ARG A 61 -14.05 -2.72 -14.23
C ARG A 61 -15.39 -3.45 -14.13
N ALA A 62 -16.30 -2.93 -13.30
CA ALA A 62 -17.66 -3.46 -13.13
C ALA A 62 -18.66 -2.84 -14.11
N GLN A 63 -18.46 -1.57 -14.52
CA GLN A 63 -19.35 -0.83 -15.40
C GLN A 63 -18.61 -0.22 -16.60
N PRO A 64 -18.25 -1.03 -17.63
CA PRO A 64 -17.38 -0.56 -18.73
C PRO A 64 -17.93 0.61 -19.55
N SER A 65 -19.26 0.80 -19.56
CA SER A 65 -19.94 1.88 -20.27
C SER A 65 -19.94 3.22 -19.53
N LEU A 66 -19.55 3.26 -18.25
CA LEU A 66 -19.55 4.47 -17.42
C LEU A 66 -18.66 5.55 -18.03
N ARG A 67 -19.26 6.70 -18.36
CA ARG A 67 -18.53 7.86 -18.88
C ARG A 67 -17.97 8.70 -17.74
N PHE A 68 -16.85 9.37 -17.98
CA PHE A 68 -16.21 10.19 -16.95
C PHE A 68 -17.13 11.33 -16.48
N GLY A 69 -17.79 12.03 -17.40
CA GLY A 69 -18.74 13.09 -17.07
C GLY A 69 -20.05 12.61 -16.42
N GLU A 70 -20.32 11.31 -16.41
CA GLU A 70 -21.47 10.73 -15.66
C GLU A 70 -21.09 10.40 -14.22
N PHE A 71 -19.80 10.23 -13.93
CA PHE A 71 -19.29 10.04 -12.59
C PHE A 71 -18.84 11.39 -12.02
N ASP A 72 -19.74 12.06 -11.32
CA ASP A 72 -19.53 13.41 -10.77
C ASP A 72 -19.85 13.42 -9.26
N PRO A 73 -18.93 12.89 -8.43
CA PRO A 73 -19.11 12.87 -6.98
C PRO A 73 -19.09 14.28 -6.40
N GLY A 74 -19.81 14.49 -5.30
CA GLY A 74 -19.77 15.73 -4.54
C GLY A 74 -18.39 15.97 -3.92
N VAL A 75 -18.06 17.24 -3.67
CA VAL A 75 -16.74 17.65 -3.11
C VAL A 75 -16.42 16.97 -1.78
N ASN A 76 -17.43 16.67 -0.96
CA ASN A 76 -17.27 16.02 0.34
C ASN A 76 -17.61 14.51 0.30
N GLU A 77 -17.82 13.94 -0.88
CA GLU A 77 -18.13 12.52 -1.04
C GLU A 77 -16.87 11.67 -1.22
N MET A 78 -15.69 12.28 -1.30
CA MET A 78 -14.42 11.58 -1.48
C MET A 78 -13.39 12.04 -0.46
N THR A 79 -12.64 11.09 0.08
CA THR A 79 -11.48 11.35 0.95
C THR A 79 -10.47 10.21 0.77
N THR A 80 -9.23 10.43 1.16
CA THR A 80 -8.21 9.39 1.19
C THR A 80 -7.95 8.89 2.61
N VAL A 81 -7.66 7.60 2.72
CA VAL A 81 -7.19 6.97 3.95
C VAL A 81 -5.99 6.09 3.66
N MET A 82 -5.08 6.03 4.63
CA MET A 82 -3.87 5.23 4.57
C MET A 82 -4.20 3.75 4.72
N ASP A 83 -3.58 2.93 3.88
CA ASP A 83 -3.62 1.48 4.04
C ASP A 83 -2.68 1.02 5.19
N ASP A 84 -2.82 -0.24 5.56
CA ASP A 84 -2.07 -0.83 6.67
C ASP A 84 -0.55 -0.74 6.50
N ARG A 85 -0.06 -0.84 5.25
CA ARG A 85 1.36 -0.78 4.94
C ARG A 85 1.88 0.65 4.99
N GLU A 86 1.09 1.61 4.53
CA GLU A 86 1.40 3.03 4.62
C GLU A 86 1.47 3.49 6.07
N VAL A 87 0.52 3.06 6.90
CA VAL A 87 0.52 3.29 8.35
C VAL A 87 1.82 2.75 8.98
N ASP A 88 2.19 1.51 8.68
CA ASP A 88 3.41 0.90 9.23
C ASP A 88 4.66 1.71 8.86
N ASN A 89 4.78 2.08 7.58
CA ASN A 89 5.91 2.89 7.09
C ASN A 89 5.93 4.27 7.73
N TYR A 90 4.77 4.89 7.95
CA TYR A 90 4.66 6.21 8.56
C TYR A 90 5.11 6.16 10.02
N ILE A 91 4.60 5.19 10.79
CA ILE A 91 4.99 4.97 12.19
C ILE A 91 6.50 4.71 12.27
N ASP A 92 7.03 3.78 11.47
CA ASP A 92 8.45 3.43 11.50
C ASP A 92 9.35 4.62 11.16
N ASN A 93 8.96 5.46 10.19
CA ASN A 93 9.69 6.68 9.85
C ASN A 93 9.61 7.73 10.97
N ALA A 94 8.46 7.91 11.60
CA ALA A 94 8.28 8.87 12.67
C ALA A 94 9.18 8.55 13.88
N PHE A 95 9.18 7.30 14.35
CA PHE A 95 10.05 6.87 15.44
C PHE A 95 11.54 6.96 15.08
N ARG A 96 11.91 6.67 13.83
CA ARG A 96 13.30 6.83 13.38
C ARG A 96 13.76 8.30 13.38
N VAL A 97 12.88 9.24 13.07
CA VAL A 97 13.20 10.68 13.14
C VAL A 97 13.30 11.14 14.60
N ALA A 98 12.47 10.60 15.49
CA ALA A 98 12.50 10.88 16.92
C ALA A 98 13.88 10.58 17.55
N GLU A 99 14.54 9.49 17.13
CA GLU A 99 15.90 9.13 17.56
C GLU A 99 16.93 10.28 17.35
N ALA A 100 16.60 11.29 16.52
CA ALA A 100 17.43 12.46 16.26
C ALA A 100 17.05 13.73 17.06
N GLY A 101 16.00 13.73 17.90
CA GLY A 101 15.66 14.93 18.68
C GLY A 101 14.42 14.93 19.58
N ASP A 102 13.42 14.08 19.34
CA ASP A 102 12.17 14.04 20.13
C ASP A 102 12.10 12.77 21.00
N THR A 103 11.33 12.79 22.08
CA THR A 103 11.11 11.56 22.87
C THR A 103 10.16 10.60 22.16
N ALA A 104 10.31 9.30 22.41
CA ALA A 104 9.44 8.27 21.83
C ALA A 104 7.97 8.47 22.25
N GLU A 105 7.76 8.96 23.48
CA GLU A 105 6.46 9.29 24.05
C GLU A 105 5.80 10.46 23.31
N GLU A 106 6.51 11.56 23.06
CA GLU A 106 5.98 12.71 22.33
C GLU A 106 5.55 12.34 20.90
N VAL A 107 6.35 11.51 20.23
CA VAL A 107 6.01 11.01 18.90
C VAL A 107 4.80 10.08 18.95
N ALA A 108 4.73 9.18 19.94
CA ALA A 108 3.57 8.31 20.10
C ALA A 108 2.28 9.11 20.34
N ASP A 109 2.32 10.15 21.18
CA ASP A 109 1.17 11.02 21.45
C ASP A 109 0.71 11.77 20.20
N LEU A 110 1.66 12.32 19.41
CA LEU A 110 1.36 12.96 18.13
C LEU A 110 0.73 11.99 17.13
N LEU A 111 1.24 10.77 17.03
CA LEU A 111 0.70 9.76 16.13
C LEU A 111 -0.70 9.32 16.56
N GLN A 112 -0.94 9.16 17.87
CA GLN A 112 -2.25 8.75 18.40
C GLN A 112 -3.35 9.77 18.17
N SER A 113 -3.03 11.07 18.10
CA SER A 113 -4.04 12.12 17.95
C SER A 113 -4.60 12.25 16.53
N HIS A 114 -3.86 11.83 15.50
CA HIS A 114 -4.25 12.07 14.10
C HIS A 114 -4.23 10.84 13.21
N LEU A 115 -3.26 9.92 13.40
CA LEU A 115 -3.07 8.81 12.48
C LEU A 115 -4.27 7.83 12.42
N PRO A 116 -4.97 7.51 13.53
CA PRO A 116 -6.14 6.63 13.47
C PRO A 116 -7.31 7.20 12.66
N ASP A 117 -7.45 8.53 12.56
CA ASP A 117 -8.57 9.16 11.84
C ASP A 117 -8.40 9.09 10.32
N ILE A 118 -7.15 8.99 9.86
CA ILE A 118 -6.78 8.89 8.44
C ILE A 118 -6.36 7.48 8.06
N SER A 119 -6.61 6.47 8.90
CA SER A 119 -6.27 5.08 8.60
C SER A 119 -7.49 4.23 8.30
N MET A 120 -7.30 3.24 7.42
CA MET A 120 -8.34 2.27 7.11
C MET A 120 -8.70 1.37 8.30
N ASN A 121 -7.78 1.19 9.26
CA ASN A 121 -7.98 0.35 10.44
C ASN A 121 -7.48 1.06 11.72
N PRO A 122 -8.32 1.90 12.33
CA PRO A 122 -7.92 2.74 13.47
C PRO A 122 -7.41 1.93 14.67
N GLU A 123 -8.02 0.78 14.97
CA GLU A 123 -7.61 -0.04 16.11
C GLU A 123 -6.26 -0.71 15.88
N ARG A 124 -6.00 -1.20 14.67
CA ARG A 124 -4.68 -1.74 14.31
C ARG A 124 -3.63 -0.64 14.38
N THR A 125 -3.94 0.57 13.89
CA THR A 125 -3.04 1.73 13.99
C THR A 125 -2.67 2.03 15.44
N ARG A 126 -3.65 2.10 16.35
CA ARG A 126 -3.38 2.34 17.78
C ARG A 126 -2.52 1.24 18.39
N ALA A 127 -2.83 -0.02 18.10
CA ALA A 127 -2.05 -1.16 18.59
C ALA A 127 -0.59 -1.10 18.10
N ARG A 128 -0.37 -0.73 16.85
CA ARG A 128 0.97 -0.62 16.25
C ARG A 128 1.80 0.50 16.88
N ILE A 129 1.19 1.65 17.17
CA ILE A 129 1.86 2.75 17.88
C ILE A 129 2.27 2.29 19.29
N ALA A 130 1.36 1.64 20.02
CA ALA A 130 1.64 1.13 21.36
C ALA A 130 2.76 0.07 21.38
N GLU A 131 2.77 -0.84 20.41
CA GLU A 131 3.84 -1.84 20.24
C GLU A 131 5.20 -1.15 20.03
N ARG A 132 5.25 -0.12 19.18
CA ARG A 132 6.48 0.63 18.93
C ARG A 132 6.96 1.39 20.16
N LEU A 133 6.06 2.01 20.92
CA LEU A 133 6.39 2.71 22.16
C LEU A 133 6.92 1.75 23.23
N ALA A 134 6.35 0.56 23.35
CA ALA A 134 6.79 -0.45 24.32
C ALA A 134 8.20 -1.01 24.02
N GLY A 135 8.73 -0.79 22.81
CA GLY A 135 10.02 -1.33 22.38
C GLY A 135 9.98 -2.85 22.12
N PRO A 136 11.13 -3.47 21.78
CA PRO A 136 11.19 -4.92 21.64
C PRO A 136 10.76 -5.56 22.97
N LYS A 137 9.64 -6.29 22.92
CA LYS A 137 9.13 -7.07 24.04
C LYS A 137 10.27 -7.93 24.57
N ALA A 138 10.74 -7.65 25.79
CA ALA A 138 11.78 -8.43 26.44
C ALA A 138 11.41 -9.92 26.32
N GLU A 139 12.30 -10.71 25.73
CA GLU A 139 12.22 -12.16 25.83
C GLU A 139 12.05 -12.51 27.31
N PRO A 140 11.15 -13.44 27.68
CA PRO A 140 11.05 -13.86 29.07
C PRO A 140 12.43 -14.33 29.53
N GLU A 141 12.92 -13.75 30.63
CA GLU A 141 14.16 -14.13 31.30
C GLU A 141 14.23 -15.67 31.33
N THR A 142 15.17 -16.21 30.56
CA THR A 142 15.53 -17.61 30.70
C THR A 142 16.11 -17.75 32.11
N GLU A 143 15.39 -18.45 32.99
CA GLU A 143 15.89 -18.86 34.30
C GLU A 143 17.32 -19.40 34.18
N PRO A 144 18.24 -19.09 35.10
CA PRO A 144 19.59 -19.62 35.04
C PRO A 144 19.53 -21.15 35.20
N ALA A 145 19.86 -21.87 34.14
CA ALA A 145 20.08 -23.31 34.20
C ALA A 145 21.25 -23.61 35.17
N PRO A 146 21.13 -24.64 36.03
CA PRO A 146 22.19 -24.98 36.97
C PRO A 146 23.41 -25.52 36.24
N GLU A 147 24.58 -25.22 36.82
CA GLU A 147 25.89 -25.72 36.39
C GLU A 147 25.88 -27.24 36.19
N GLU A 148 26.18 -27.69 34.96
CA GLU A 148 26.61 -29.06 34.73
C GLU A 148 27.95 -29.05 33.99
N THR A 149 28.97 -29.48 34.73
CA THR A 149 30.32 -29.80 34.28
C THR A 149 30.31 -30.86 33.18
N ALA A 150 31.09 -30.64 32.11
CA ALA A 150 32.16 -31.54 31.62
C ALA A 150 32.31 -31.48 30.08
N SER A 151 33.58 -31.35 29.66
CA SER A 151 34.20 -32.01 28.48
C SER A 151 33.59 -31.75 27.08
N SER A 152 34.32 -31.47 26.00
CA SER A 152 35.75 -31.52 25.69
C SER A 152 35.98 -30.79 24.36
N GLU A 153 37.24 -30.43 24.13
CA GLU A 153 37.89 -29.95 22.91
C GLU A 153 37.31 -30.46 21.55
N ASP A 154 36.96 -29.51 20.67
CA ASP A 154 37.55 -29.19 19.33
C ASP A 154 38.16 -30.31 18.45
N PRO A 155 38.46 -30.07 17.16
CA PRO A 155 37.71 -29.49 16.03
C PRO A 155 37.69 -30.48 14.83
N SER A 156 36.87 -30.27 13.79
CA SER A 156 37.38 -30.39 12.42
C SER A 156 36.39 -30.05 11.31
N PRO A 157 36.89 -29.58 10.14
CA PRO A 157 36.14 -28.83 9.16
C PRO A 157 35.93 -29.61 7.85
N SER A 158 35.35 -28.90 6.87
CA SER A 158 35.56 -29.03 5.40
C SER A 158 34.32 -29.51 4.60
N PRO A 159 34.28 -29.31 3.27
CA PRO A 159 33.66 -28.15 2.63
C PRO A 159 32.83 -28.56 1.39
N THR A 160 32.59 -27.63 0.45
CA THR A 160 32.31 -27.85 -1.01
C THR A 160 30.80 -27.93 -1.34
N SER A 161 30.18 -26.85 -1.81
CA SER A 161 30.16 -26.27 -3.17
C SER A 161 29.17 -26.93 -4.14
N SER A 162 28.39 -26.06 -4.78
CA SER A 162 27.89 -26.09 -6.17
C SER A 162 26.95 -27.25 -6.55
N THR A 163 25.82 -27.02 -7.23
CA THR A 163 25.75 -26.55 -8.63
C THR A 163 24.26 -26.35 -9.00
N PRO A 164 23.94 -25.41 -9.91
CA PRO A 164 22.57 -25.13 -10.36
C PRO A 164 22.10 -26.13 -11.42
N GLU A 165 20.78 -26.28 -11.56
CA GLU A 165 20.18 -26.81 -12.79
C GLU A 165 19.10 -25.86 -13.32
N ALA A 166 19.36 -25.40 -14.54
CA ALA A 166 18.38 -24.88 -15.45
C ALA A 166 17.62 -26.03 -16.11
N SER A 167 16.33 -25.84 -16.37
CA SER A 167 15.56 -26.60 -17.35
C SER A 167 14.49 -25.65 -17.91
N THR A 168 14.71 -25.11 -19.11
CA THR A 168 14.20 -25.60 -20.41
C THR A 168 12.68 -25.48 -20.50
N SER A 169 12.22 -24.45 -21.22
CA SER A 169 11.69 -24.55 -22.60
C SER A 169 10.30 -25.20 -22.65
N ASP A 170 9.29 -24.42 -23.06
CA ASP A 170 8.52 -24.80 -24.24
C ASP A 170 7.82 -23.58 -24.89
N SER A 171 7.49 -23.76 -26.16
CA SER A 171 7.40 -22.78 -27.22
C SER A 171 5.96 -22.48 -27.67
N SER A 172 5.74 -21.20 -28.03
CA SER A 172 5.06 -20.73 -29.26
C SER A 172 3.53 -20.96 -29.40
N PRO A 173 2.89 -20.62 -30.56
CA PRO A 173 2.29 -19.30 -30.81
C PRO A 173 0.85 -19.37 -31.37
N THR A 174 0.07 -18.28 -31.41
CA THR A 174 -0.87 -18.05 -32.56
C THR A 174 -1.34 -16.60 -32.68
N SER A 175 -1.25 -16.12 -33.92
CA SER A 175 -1.81 -14.92 -34.52
C SER A 175 -3.35 -14.84 -34.47
N SER A 176 -3.89 -13.62 -34.50
CA SER A 176 -5.08 -13.30 -35.32
C SER A 176 -5.21 -11.79 -35.54
N THR A 177 -4.88 -11.36 -36.75
CA THR A 177 -5.24 -10.08 -37.35
C THR A 177 -6.69 -10.13 -37.83
N SER A 178 -7.48 -9.10 -37.55
CA SER A 178 -8.71 -8.84 -38.29
C SER A 178 -8.90 -7.36 -38.61
N ARG A 179 -9.34 -7.15 -39.85
CA ARG A 179 -9.26 -5.93 -40.64
C ARG A 179 -10.43 -4.96 -40.38
N ARG A 180 -10.13 -3.69 -40.66
CA ARG A 180 -11.03 -2.55 -40.95
C ARG A 180 -12.39 -2.90 -41.56
N ARG A 181 -13.42 -2.17 -41.12
CA ARG A 181 -14.50 -1.68 -42.00
C ARG A 181 -14.65 -0.17 -41.83
N ARG A 182 -14.57 0.53 -42.96
CA ARG A 182 -14.85 1.96 -43.16
C ARG A 182 -16.20 2.00 -43.89
N SER A 183 -17.21 2.63 -43.30
CA SER A 183 -18.48 2.91 -43.98
C SER A 183 -18.73 4.42 -43.91
N THR A 184 -18.77 5.02 -45.09
CA THR A 184 -19.27 6.37 -45.35
C THR A 184 -20.73 6.25 -45.79
N SER A 185 -21.58 7.11 -45.26
CA SER A 185 -22.77 7.64 -45.94
C SER A 185 -22.91 9.08 -45.49
#